data_AF-A0A1I7CER4-F1
#
_entry.id   AF-A0A1I7CER4-F1
#
_cell.length_a   1.000
_cell.length_b   1.000
_cell.length_c   1.000
_cell.angle_alpha   90.00
_cell.angle_beta   90.00
_cell.angle_gamma   90.00
#
_symmetry.space_group_name_H-M   'P 1'
#
loop_
_entity.id
_entity.type
_entity.pdbx_description
1 polymer ?
#
loop_
_entity_poly.entity_id
_entity_poly.type
_entity_poly.pdbx_seq_one_letter_code
_entity_poly.pdbx_strand_id
1 'polypeptide(L)'
;MQSTSKWGGLALLLLASTATFAKVDESCLKQLGGTSYDVACFEALTKEVAADTKATYEEIRKTIPQGNKNRDLLDAYMKAEDDAERFCRLEKETGTGWLSSPTLGHYNMWDSAYAECVYDQRKLQNKRLHEILNEHNAQ
;
A
#
# COMPACT_ATOMS: atom_id res chain seq x y z
N MET A 1 5.86 -61.03 22.52
CA MET A 1 5.40 -59.62 22.55
C MET A 1 6.52 -58.75 23.09
N GLN A 2 7.09 -57.90 22.26
CA GLN A 2 7.65 -56.59 22.62
C GLN A 2 7.97 -55.88 21.30
N SER A 3 7.17 -54.85 21.01
CA SER A 3 7.16 -54.07 19.77
C SER A 3 8.14 -52.91 19.92
N THR A 4 9.11 -52.82 19.02
CA THR A 4 10.05 -51.70 18.93
C THR A 4 9.46 -50.60 18.04
N SER A 5 8.97 -49.55 18.69
CA SER A 5 8.69 -48.25 18.09
C SER A 5 10.01 -47.57 17.70
N LYS A 6 10.17 -47.17 16.44
CA LYS A 6 10.91 -45.95 16.07
C LYS A 6 10.32 -45.31 14.82
N TRP A 7 9.84 -44.09 15.04
CA TRP A 7 9.37 -43.10 14.08
C TRP A 7 10.35 -42.90 12.90
N GLY A 8 9.81 -42.88 11.69
CA GLY A 8 10.51 -42.50 10.46
C GLY A 8 9.73 -41.42 9.71
N GLY A 9 10.12 -40.17 9.95
CA GLY A 9 9.99 -38.97 9.12
C GLY A 9 8.78 -38.80 8.19
N LEU A 10 7.80 -37.99 8.62
CA LEU A 10 7.00 -37.20 7.68
C LEU A 10 7.80 -35.95 7.30
N ALA A 11 8.32 -35.92 6.06
CA ALA A 11 8.84 -34.69 5.46
C ALA A 11 7.65 -33.80 5.07
N LEU A 12 7.36 -32.77 5.87
CA LEU A 12 6.43 -31.70 5.47
C LEU A 12 7.08 -30.86 4.37
N LEU A 13 6.63 -31.08 3.14
CA LEU A 13 6.83 -30.15 2.02
C LEU A 13 6.06 -28.85 2.32
N LEU A 14 6.77 -27.87 2.88
CA LEU A 14 6.30 -26.49 2.95
C LEU A 14 6.26 -25.92 1.52
N LEU A 15 5.12 -26.10 0.84
CA LEU A 15 4.76 -25.35 -0.34
C LEU A 15 4.60 -23.88 0.07
N ALA A 16 5.67 -23.11 -0.03
CA ALA A 16 5.63 -21.66 0.03
C ALA A 16 4.78 -21.18 -1.15
N SER A 17 3.49 -21.01 -0.92
CA SER A 17 2.58 -20.41 -1.90
C SER A 17 2.96 -18.94 -2.01
N THR A 18 3.74 -18.60 -3.04
CA THR A 18 3.90 -17.22 -3.46
C THR A 18 2.56 -16.78 -4.04
N ALA A 19 1.72 -16.19 -3.21
CA ALA A 19 0.51 -15.52 -3.66
C ALA A 19 0.95 -14.38 -4.59
N THR A 20 0.95 -14.63 -5.89
CA THR A 20 1.01 -13.59 -6.90
C THR A 20 -0.33 -12.88 -6.86
N PHE A 21 -0.39 -11.76 -6.14
CA PHE A 21 -1.52 -10.83 -6.25
C PHE A 21 -1.61 -10.42 -7.73
N ALA A 22 -2.71 -10.79 -8.38
CA ALA A 22 -2.99 -10.32 -9.72
C ALA A 22 -3.09 -8.81 -9.69
N LYS A 23 -2.38 -8.12 -10.59
CA LYS A 23 -2.46 -6.67 -10.72
C LYS A 23 -3.92 -6.25 -10.93
N VAL A 24 -4.39 -5.33 -10.11
CA VAL A 24 -5.72 -4.74 -10.13
C VAL A 24 -5.75 -3.82 -11.34
N ASP A 25 -6.66 -4.12 -12.25
CA ASP A 25 -6.86 -3.31 -13.44
C ASP A 25 -7.49 -1.97 -13.05
N GLU A 26 -6.84 -0.86 -13.41
CA GLU A 26 -7.35 0.50 -13.23
C GLU A 26 -8.71 0.71 -13.92
N SER A 27 -9.17 -0.22 -14.76
CA SER A 27 -10.52 -0.20 -15.32
C SER A 27 -11.64 -0.10 -14.29
N CYS A 28 -11.44 -0.52 -13.03
CA CYS A 28 -12.44 -0.31 -11.98
C CYS A 28 -12.70 1.18 -11.68
N LEU A 29 -11.73 2.06 -11.95
CA LEU A 29 -11.87 3.52 -11.86
C LEU A 29 -12.79 4.12 -12.93
N LYS A 30 -13.19 3.34 -13.95
CA LYS A 30 -14.10 3.81 -15.00
C LYS A 30 -15.58 3.74 -14.59
N GLN A 31 -15.90 3.10 -13.47
CA GLN A 31 -17.26 2.85 -13.01
C GLN A 31 -17.50 3.41 -11.59
N LEU A 32 -16.92 4.57 -11.29
CA LEU A 32 -17.10 5.22 -9.98
C LEU A 32 -18.55 5.72 -9.82
N GLY A 33 -19.16 5.37 -8.69
CA GLY A 33 -20.55 5.69 -8.34
C GLY A 33 -20.75 6.08 -6.89
N GLY A 34 -19.67 6.26 -6.12
CA GLY A 34 -19.69 6.61 -4.69
C GLY A 34 -20.14 5.46 -3.79
N THR A 35 -19.87 4.21 -4.20
CA THR A 35 -20.33 3.00 -3.49
C THR A 35 -19.19 2.28 -2.78
N SER A 36 -19.52 1.20 -2.07
CA SER A 36 -18.52 0.28 -1.50
C SER A 36 -17.61 -0.37 -2.56
N TYR A 37 -18.07 -0.43 -3.82
CA TYR A 37 -17.24 -0.91 -4.93
C TYR A 37 -16.06 0.03 -5.18
N ASP A 38 -16.30 1.34 -5.19
CA ASP A 38 -15.29 2.38 -5.36
C ASP A 38 -14.22 2.27 -4.27
N VAL A 39 -14.64 2.11 -3.01
CA VAL A 39 -13.72 1.92 -1.88
C VAL A 39 -12.83 0.69 -2.10
N ALA A 40 -13.43 -0.45 -2.46
CA ALA A 40 -12.68 -1.68 -2.70
C ALA A 40 -11.71 -1.54 -3.88
N CYS A 41 -12.10 -0.85 -4.95
CA CYS A 41 -11.25 -0.55 -6.11
C CYS A 41 -10.03 0.30 -5.69
N PHE A 42 -10.25 1.44 -5.02
CA PHE A 42 -9.17 2.30 -4.56
C PHE A 42 -8.25 1.62 -3.54
N GLU A 43 -8.80 0.86 -2.58
CA GLU A 43 -7.99 0.12 -1.62
C GLU A 43 -7.10 -0.94 -2.28
N ALA A 44 -7.63 -1.65 -3.28
CA ALA A 44 -6.88 -2.67 -3.99
C ALA A 44 -5.74 -2.04 -4.81
N LEU A 45 -6.01 -0.97 -5.56
CA LEU A 45 -5.00 -0.21 -6.29
C LEU A 45 -3.95 0.41 -5.36
N THR A 46 -4.38 0.96 -4.22
CA THR A 46 -3.48 1.52 -3.20
C THR A 46 -2.50 0.49 -2.67
N LYS A 47 -2.93 -0.75 -2.44
CA LYS A 47 -2.04 -1.83 -1.99
C LYS A 47 -0.94 -2.15 -3.00
N GLU A 48 -1.26 -2.12 -4.29
CA GLU A 48 -0.28 -2.36 -5.34
C GLU A 48 0.73 -1.23 -5.45
N VAL A 49 0.24 0.00 -5.46
CA VAL A 49 1.07 1.20 -5.46
C VAL A 49 1.97 1.21 -4.21
N ALA A 50 1.46 0.86 -3.04
CA ALA A 50 2.25 0.79 -1.81
C ALA A 50 3.34 -0.29 -1.87
N ALA A 51 3.04 -1.46 -2.44
CA ALA A 51 4.03 -2.53 -2.61
C ALA A 51 5.18 -2.09 -3.54
N ASP A 52 4.85 -1.47 -4.67
CA ASP A 52 5.82 -0.95 -5.62
C ASP A 52 6.63 0.22 -5.02
N THR A 53 5.96 1.16 -4.34
CA THR A 53 6.60 2.28 -3.60
C THR A 53 7.65 1.78 -2.62
N LYS A 54 7.32 0.74 -1.85
CA LYS A 54 8.26 0.13 -0.90
C LYS A 54 9.46 -0.48 -1.61
N ALA A 55 9.25 -1.19 -2.72
CA ALA A 55 10.34 -1.77 -3.49
C ALA A 55 11.28 -0.68 -4.03
N THR A 56 10.74 0.37 -4.64
CA THR A 56 11.51 1.51 -5.17
C THR A 56 12.25 2.28 -4.07
N TYR A 57 11.59 2.53 -2.93
CA TYR A 57 12.24 3.13 -1.76
C TYR A 57 13.45 2.32 -1.30
N GLU A 58 13.30 0.99 -1.14
CA GLU A 58 14.41 0.12 -0.73
C GLU A 58 15.54 0.07 -1.77
N GLU A 59 15.22 0.23 -3.06
CA GLU A 59 16.21 0.33 -4.11
C GLU A 59 17.03 1.62 -4.01
N ILE A 60 16.37 2.78 -3.95
CA ILE A 60 17.02 4.09 -3.75
C ILE A 60 17.85 4.07 -2.46
N ARG A 61 17.29 3.54 -1.38
CA ARG A 61 17.97 3.52 -0.08
C ARG A 61 19.27 2.71 -0.09
N LYS A 62 19.37 1.69 -0.95
CA LYS A 62 20.61 0.90 -1.14
C LYS A 62 21.67 1.65 -1.93
N THR A 63 21.29 2.57 -2.82
CA THR A 63 22.26 3.36 -3.59
C THR A 63 22.89 4.47 -2.76
N ILE A 64 22.25 4.88 -1.65
CA ILE A 64 22.76 5.91 -0.75
C ILE A 64 23.74 5.30 0.28
N PRO A 65 25.00 5.77 0.36
CA PRO A 65 25.98 5.30 1.35
C PRO A 65 25.50 5.43 2.80
N GLN A 66 25.94 4.51 3.66
CA GLN A 66 25.65 4.59 5.10
C GLN A 66 26.22 5.89 5.70
N GLY A 67 25.45 6.54 6.57
CA GLY A 67 25.81 7.82 7.21
C GLY A 67 25.61 9.06 6.32
N ASN A 68 25.17 8.90 5.06
CA ASN A 68 24.80 10.03 4.22
C ASN A 68 23.43 10.60 4.66
N LYS A 69 23.38 11.91 4.92
CA LYS A 69 22.16 12.63 5.36
C LYS A 69 20.98 12.51 4.40
N ASN A 70 21.22 12.26 3.11
CA ASN A 70 20.15 12.05 2.14
C ASN A 70 19.34 10.77 2.43
N ARG A 71 19.93 9.80 3.12
CA ARG A 71 19.21 8.62 3.58
C ARG A 71 18.17 8.99 4.64
N ASP A 72 18.54 9.86 5.58
CA ASP A 72 17.60 10.36 6.60
C ASP A 72 16.49 11.21 5.96
N LEU A 73 16.81 11.98 4.91
CA LEU A 73 15.81 12.73 4.15
C LEU A 73 14.83 11.81 3.41
N LEU A 74 15.31 10.71 2.82
CA LEU A 74 14.46 9.72 2.17
C LEU A 74 13.54 9.03 3.19
N ASP A 75 14.09 8.60 4.33
CA ASP A 75 13.32 7.98 5.42
C ASP A 75 12.28 8.97 5.99
N ALA A 76 12.64 10.26 6.12
CA ALA A 76 11.73 11.33 6.56
C ALA A 76 10.63 11.63 5.53
N TYR A 77 10.94 11.58 4.24
CA TYR A 77 9.94 11.74 3.16
C TYR A 77 8.88 10.64 3.24
N MET A 78 9.28 9.37 3.39
CA MET A 78 8.32 8.27 3.55
C MET A 78 7.39 8.48 4.75
N LYS A 79 7.96 8.91 5.88
CA LYS A 79 7.18 9.23 7.08
C LYS A 79 6.21 10.40 6.87
N ALA A 80 6.63 11.45 6.16
CA ALA A 80 5.79 12.61 5.92
C ALA A 80 4.56 12.26 5.07
N GLU A 81 4.73 11.40 4.07
CA GLU A 81 3.63 10.88 3.23
C GLU A 81 2.67 10.00 4.04
N ASP A 82 3.18 9.15 4.96
CA ASP A 82 2.33 8.40 5.89
C ASP A 82 1.52 9.33 6.81
N ASP A 83 2.17 10.36 7.35
CA ASP A 83 1.50 11.34 8.21
C ASP A 83 0.50 12.21 7.42
N ALA A 84 0.64 12.34 6.10
CA ALA A 84 -0.25 13.13 5.25
C ALA A 84 -1.63 12.47 5.02
N GLU A 85 -1.76 11.15 5.23
CA GLU A 85 -3.03 10.42 5.15
C GLU A 85 -4.09 11.01 6.10
N ARG A 86 -3.67 11.61 7.22
CA ARG A 86 -4.59 12.29 8.16
C ARG A 86 -5.39 13.43 7.50
N PHE A 87 -4.86 14.04 6.43
CA PHE A 87 -5.57 15.10 5.71
C PHE A 87 -6.71 14.53 4.85
N CYS A 88 -6.58 13.32 4.30
CA CYS A 88 -7.70 12.61 3.67
C CYS A 88 -8.80 12.29 4.69
N ARG A 89 -8.42 11.92 5.92
CA ARG A 89 -9.38 11.69 7.01
C ARG A 89 -10.14 12.97 7.39
N LEU A 90 -9.44 14.10 7.46
CA LEU A 90 -10.05 15.39 7.77
C LEU A 90 -11.15 15.76 6.77
N GLU A 91 -10.90 15.55 5.47
CA GLU A 91 -11.89 15.80 4.41
C GLU A 91 -13.14 14.93 4.59
N LYS A 92 -12.95 13.62 4.80
CA LYS A 92 -14.04 12.68 5.09
C LYS A 92 -14.86 13.09 6.31
N GLU A 93 -14.20 13.37 7.43
CA GLU A 93 -14.89 13.74 8.68
C GLU A 93 -15.65 15.07 8.56
N THR A 94 -15.12 16.01 7.79
CA THR A 94 -15.83 17.26 7.48
C THR A 94 -17.09 16.98 6.65
N GLY A 95 -16.97 16.13 5.63
CA GLY A 95 -18.08 15.74 4.76
C GLY A 95 -19.20 14.98 5.48
N THR A 96 -18.87 14.18 6.48
CA THR A 96 -19.85 13.44 7.30
C THR A 96 -20.44 14.29 8.44
N GLY A 97 -20.08 15.57 8.55
CA GLY A 97 -20.51 16.43 9.65
C GLY A 97 -20.00 15.92 11.00
N TRP A 98 -18.78 15.39 11.03
CA TRP A 98 -18.10 14.83 12.20
C TRP A 98 -18.71 13.52 12.73
N LEU A 99 -19.61 12.90 11.97
CA LEU A 99 -20.18 11.60 12.29
C LEU A 99 -19.26 10.47 11.82
N SER A 100 -19.29 9.35 12.55
CA SER A 100 -18.50 8.16 12.19
C SER A 100 -18.93 7.60 10.83
N SER A 101 -17.92 7.26 10.02
CA SER A 101 -18.10 6.65 8.69
C SER A 101 -17.01 5.60 8.44
N PRO A 102 -17.32 4.44 7.83
CA PRO A 102 -18.66 4.02 7.43
C PRO A 102 -19.56 3.80 8.65
N THR A 103 -20.87 4.05 8.50
CA THR A 103 -21.85 3.57 9.47
C THR A 103 -21.93 2.05 9.34
N LEU A 104 -22.27 1.32 10.41
CA LEU A 104 -22.30 -0.15 10.37
C LEU A 104 -23.09 -0.67 9.15
N GLY A 105 -22.39 -1.33 8.22
CA GLY A 105 -22.98 -1.92 7.01
C GLY A 105 -23.20 -0.97 5.83
N HIS A 106 -22.89 0.33 5.95
CA HIS A 106 -23.17 1.32 4.92
C HIS A 106 -21.98 2.24 4.66
N TYR A 107 -21.38 2.07 3.48
CA TYR A 107 -20.46 3.05 2.91
C TYR A 107 -21.25 4.24 2.36
N ASN A 108 -20.70 5.44 2.51
CA ASN A 108 -21.19 6.65 1.85
C ASN A 108 -20.12 7.23 0.92
N MET A 109 -20.49 8.27 0.18
CA MET A 109 -19.58 8.91 -0.78
C MET A 109 -18.28 9.44 -0.16
N TRP A 110 -18.28 9.79 1.13
CA TRP A 110 -17.08 10.27 1.83
C TRP A 110 -16.10 9.14 2.17
N ASP A 111 -16.57 7.89 2.26
CA ASP A 111 -15.69 6.74 2.33
C ASP A 111 -14.96 6.52 1.01
N SER A 112 -15.68 6.67 -0.11
CA SER A 112 -15.08 6.62 -1.45
C SER A 112 -14.07 7.77 -1.65
N ALA A 113 -14.43 9.00 -1.29
CA ALA A 113 -13.55 10.15 -1.37
C ALA A 113 -12.28 10.00 -0.50
N TYR A 114 -12.40 9.40 0.69
CA TYR A 114 -11.25 9.04 1.51
C TYR A 114 -10.33 8.05 0.79
N ALA A 115 -10.89 6.96 0.26
CA ALA A 115 -10.11 5.93 -0.41
C ALA A 115 -9.41 6.48 -1.67
N GLU A 116 -10.09 7.33 -2.44
CA GLU A 116 -9.53 8.06 -3.58
C GLU A 116 -8.36 8.96 -3.16
N CYS A 117 -8.56 9.81 -2.14
CA CYS A 117 -7.52 10.69 -1.64
C CYS A 117 -6.25 9.92 -1.23
N VAL A 118 -6.41 8.81 -0.51
CA VAL A 118 -5.28 7.95 -0.12
C VAL A 118 -4.61 7.36 -1.35
N TYR A 119 -5.37 6.82 -2.30
CA TYR A 119 -4.83 6.26 -3.54
C TYR A 119 -4.00 7.29 -4.31
N ASP A 120 -4.52 8.50 -4.52
CA ASP A 120 -3.85 9.56 -5.27
C ASP A 120 -2.57 10.03 -4.58
N GLN A 121 -2.59 10.19 -3.25
CA GLN A 121 -1.39 10.49 -2.48
C GLN A 121 -0.31 9.41 -2.67
N ARG A 122 -0.67 8.13 -2.54
CA ARG A 122 0.29 7.03 -2.74
C ARG A 122 0.79 6.94 -4.17
N LYS A 123 -0.06 7.21 -5.16
CA LYS A 123 0.32 7.24 -6.58
C LYS A 123 1.33 8.34 -6.86
N LEU A 124 1.12 9.53 -6.29
CA LEU A 124 2.07 10.64 -6.40
C LEU A 124 3.40 10.32 -5.72
N GLN A 125 3.35 9.77 -4.50
CA GLN A 125 4.53 9.33 -3.76
C GLN A 125 5.36 8.32 -4.57
N ASN A 126 4.69 7.30 -5.11
CA ASN A 126 5.29 6.26 -5.94
C ASN A 126 5.99 6.85 -7.17
N LYS A 127 5.28 7.69 -7.92
CA LYS A 127 5.81 8.38 -9.10
C LYS A 127 7.08 9.16 -8.74
N ARG A 128 7.06 9.90 -7.63
CA ARG A 128 8.20 10.72 -7.23
C ARG A 128 9.44 9.88 -6.88
N LEU A 129 9.26 8.72 -6.24
CA LEU A 129 10.38 7.81 -5.98
C LEU A 129 10.95 7.23 -7.27
N HIS A 130 10.09 6.83 -8.22
CA HIS A 130 10.54 6.36 -9.53
C HIS A 130 11.33 7.43 -10.29
N GLU A 131 10.89 8.69 -10.25
CA GLU A 131 11.65 9.82 -10.81
C GLU A 131 13.04 9.94 -10.18
N ILE A 132 13.14 9.89 -8.84
CA ILE A 132 14.42 9.95 -8.11
C ILE A 132 15.34 8.80 -8.53
N LEU A 133 14.82 7.58 -8.60
CA LEU A 133 15.60 6.40 -9.01
C LEU A 133 16.09 6.51 -10.46
N ASN A 134 15.22 6.97 -11.37
CA ASN A 134 15.56 7.16 -12.77
C ASN A 134 16.62 8.26 -12.96
N GLU A 135 16.50 9.38 -12.25
CA GLU A 135 17.50 10.46 -12.27
C GLU A 135 18.86 9.99 -11.75
N HIS A 136 18.88 9.13 -10.73
CA HIS A 136 20.10 8.52 -10.23
C HIS A 136 20.75 7.58 -11.26
N ASN A 137 19.96 6.73 -11.92
CA ASN A 137 20.44 5.76 -12.89
C ASN A 137 20.90 6.38 -14.22
N ALA A 138 20.52 7.62 -14.50
CA ALA A 138 20.92 8.36 -15.70
C ALA A 138 22.29 9.03 -15.59
N GLN A 139 22.94 8.98 -14.43
CA GLN A 139 24.27 9.54 -14.15
C GLN A 139 25.37 8.51 -14.38
#